data_AF-A0A960PI71-F1
#
_entry.id   AF-A0A960PI71-F1
#
_cell.length_a   1.000
_cell.length_b   1.000
_cell.length_c   1.000
_cell.angle_alpha   90.00
_cell.angle_beta   90.00
_cell.angle_gamma   90.00
#
_symmetry.space_group_name_H-M   'P 1'
#
loop_
_entity.id
_entity.type
_entity.pdbx_description
1 polymer ?
#
loop_
_entity_poly.entity_id
_entity_poly.type
_entity_poly.pdbx_seq_one_letter_code
_entity_poly.pdbx_strand_id
1 'polypeptide(L)'
;DGVSVVWEGMDLMDLGLYMRSDDLDVNGNPVDPAAVGLYNMAMAPETIVEVVFDPETGKVHERGLYKDDWTFNLQLSAMDWSTEGLSHPTLHHVTYQGCRPGSISARAAKLYEDRIDLDLLREETPGALCTFERGSMELKARWDYPNLGDHITSPAFAPRQAGADPAASSYAGTSPGGHDGYVV
;
A
#
# COMPACT_ATOMS: atom_id res chain seq x y z
N ASP A 1 9.15 -23.51 11.47
CA ASP A 1 9.18 -22.17 10.87
C ASP A 1 8.12 -22.07 9.80
N GLY A 2 7.02 -21.38 10.11
CA GLY A 2 5.88 -21.23 9.20
C GLY A 2 6.18 -20.34 7.99
N VAL A 3 5.19 -20.14 7.14
CA VAL A 3 5.28 -19.19 6.02
C VAL A 3 4.73 -17.84 6.47
N SER A 4 5.55 -16.79 6.42
CA SER A 4 5.13 -15.42 6.69
C SER A 4 4.69 -14.74 5.40
N VAL A 5 3.50 -14.15 5.39
CA VAL A 5 2.91 -13.47 4.23
C VAL A 5 2.48 -12.07 4.67
N VAL A 6 2.87 -11.06 3.89
CA VAL A 6 2.28 -9.73 3.99
C VAL A 6 1.08 -9.69 3.05
N TRP A 7 -0.09 -9.40 3.59
CA TRP A 7 -1.31 -9.17 2.84
C TRP A 7 -1.59 -7.67 2.80
N GLU A 8 -1.61 -7.13 1.58
CA GLU A 8 -2.01 -5.77 1.26
C GLU A 8 -3.49 -5.79 0.89
N GLY A 9 -4.34 -5.51 1.88
CA GLY A 9 -5.78 -5.52 1.74
C GLY A 9 -6.25 -4.21 1.12
N MET A 10 -6.67 -4.28 -0.15
CA MET A 10 -7.44 -3.22 -0.78
C MET A 10 -8.91 -3.29 -0.32
N ASP A 11 -9.19 -2.74 0.86
CA ASP A 11 -10.47 -2.76 1.53
C ASP A 11 -11.53 -2.05 0.67
N LEU A 12 -12.47 -2.84 0.16
CA LEU A 12 -13.65 -2.38 -0.58
C LEU A 12 -13.33 -1.65 -1.90
N MET A 13 -12.22 -1.97 -2.57
CA MET A 13 -12.02 -1.64 -3.98
C MET A 13 -12.84 -2.59 -4.87
N ASP A 14 -13.95 -2.10 -5.43
CA ASP A 14 -14.76 -2.89 -6.38
C ASP A 14 -14.30 -2.70 -7.83
N LEU A 15 -13.45 -3.64 -8.28
CA LEU A 15 -13.02 -3.75 -9.67
C LEU A 15 -14.13 -4.16 -10.66
N GLY A 16 -15.38 -4.32 -10.21
CA GLY A 16 -16.56 -4.56 -11.05
C GLY A 16 -17.34 -3.28 -11.40
N LEU A 17 -17.09 -2.16 -10.72
CA LEU A 17 -17.81 -0.91 -10.92
C LEU A 17 -16.90 0.12 -11.58
N TYR A 18 -17.10 0.33 -12.88
CA TYR A 18 -16.46 1.42 -13.61
C TYR A 18 -17.28 2.72 -13.49
N MET A 19 -16.61 3.85 -13.69
CA MET A 19 -17.22 5.18 -13.75
C MET A 19 -17.91 5.42 -15.10
N ARG A 20 -19.16 5.87 -15.07
CA ARG A 20 -19.95 6.20 -16.26
C ARG A 20 -19.86 7.70 -16.55
N SER A 21 -20.12 8.07 -17.80
CA SER A 21 -20.11 9.47 -18.22
C SER A 21 -21.17 10.35 -17.56
N ASP A 22 -22.22 9.75 -17.00
CA ASP A 22 -23.32 10.41 -16.30
C ASP A 22 -23.26 10.22 -14.78
N ASP A 23 -22.20 9.58 -14.25
CA ASP A 23 -22.01 9.47 -12.81
C ASP A 23 -21.64 10.85 -12.21
N LEU A 24 -22.02 11.02 -10.94
CA LEU A 24 -21.47 12.06 -10.08
C LEU A 24 -20.42 11.43 -9.16
N ASP A 25 -19.40 12.19 -8.80
CA ASP A 25 -18.45 11.82 -7.75
C ASP A 25 -19.14 11.78 -6.37
N VAL A 26 -18.44 11.30 -5.33
CA VAL A 26 -19.00 11.21 -3.96
C VAL A 26 -19.41 12.56 -3.38
N ASN A 27 -18.90 13.67 -3.91
CA ASN A 27 -19.24 15.03 -3.52
C ASN A 27 -20.36 15.65 -4.38
N GLY A 28 -20.88 14.91 -5.35
CA GLY A 28 -21.99 15.33 -6.21
C GLY A 28 -21.58 16.14 -7.44
N ASN A 29 -20.28 16.23 -7.75
CA ASN A 29 -19.81 16.88 -8.97
C ASN A 29 -19.84 15.89 -10.15
N PRO A 30 -19.93 16.37 -11.41
CA PRO A 30 -19.68 15.50 -12.57
C PRO A 30 -18.29 14.87 -12.49
N VAL A 31 -18.19 13.57 -12.76
CA VAL A 31 -16.89 12.87 -12.81
C VAL A 31 -16.00 13.43 -13.92
N ASP A 32 -14.68 13.34 -13.75
CA ASP A 32 -13.72 13.72 -14.79
C ASP A 32 -13.94 12.85 -16.04
N PRO A 33 -14.10 13.44 -17.25
CA PRO A 33 -14.19 12.68 -18.49
C PRO A 33 -13.04 11.69 -18.71
N ALA A 34 -11.83 11.97 -18.20
CA ALA A 34 -10.68 11.08 -18.28
C ALA A 34 -10.83 9.83 -17.39
N ALA A 35 -11.70 9.88 -16.39
CA ALA A 35 -11.97 8.78 -15.46
C ALA A 35 -13.06 7.83 -15.96
N VAL A 36 -13.84 8.24 -16.97
CA VAL A 36 -14.92 7.41 -17.53
C VAL A 36 -14.37 6.11 -18.11
N GLY A 37 -14.95 4.99 -17.68
CA GLY A 37 -14.52 3.64 -18.04
C GLY A 37 -13.44 3.05 -17.13
N LEU A 38 -12.82 3.84 -16.25
CA LEU A 38 -11.91 3.35 -15.22
C LEU A 38 -12.69 2.86 -13.99
N TYR A 39 -12.07 1.99 -13.20
CA TYR A 39 -12.63 1.55 -11.92
C TYR A 39 -12.57 2.65 -10.87
N ASN A 40 -13.50 2.60 -9.92
CA ASN A 40 -13.50 3.50 -8.78
C ASN A 40 -12.22 3.27 -7.95
N MET A 41 -11.69 4.36 -7.39
CA MET A 41 -10.65 4.26 -6.36
C MET A 41 -11.20 3.70 -5.04
N ALA A 42 -10.30 3.28 -4.15
CA ALA A 42 -10.63 2.71 -2.85
C ALA A 42 -11.55 3.64 -2.04
N MET A 43 -12.60 3.05 -1.46
CA MET A 43 -13.63 3.76 -0.69
C MET A 43 -13.46 3.61 0.83
N ALA A 44 -12.39 2.94 1.27
CA ALA A 44 -12.01 2.80 2.66
C ALA A 44 -10.48 2.85 2.79
N PRO A 45 -9.95 3.20 3.98
CA PRO A 45 -8.52 3.08 4.23
C PRO A 45 -8.08 1.62 4.17
N GLU A 46 -6.96 1.40 3.51
CA GLU A 46 -6.38 0.09 3.24
C GLU A 46 -5.68 -0.46 4.49
N THR A 47 -5.63 -1.79 4.58
CA THR A 47 -5.03 -2.51 5.69
C THR A 47 -3.81 -3.29 5.21
N ILE A 48 -2.68 -3.15 5.89
CA ILE A 48 -1.55 -4.07 5.72
C ILE A 48 -1.49 -4.98 6.94
N VAL A 49 -1.37 -6.29 6.71
CA VAL A 49 -1.22 -7.28 7.78
C VAL A 49 -0.12 -8.26 7.42
N GLU A 50 0.69 -8.63 8.40
CA GLU A 50 1.57 -9.79 8.28
C GLU A 50 0.95 -10.98 9.03
N VAL A 51 0.77 -12.08 8.32
CA VAL A 51 0.23 -13.33 8.86
C VAL A 51 1.26 -14.45 8.74
N VAL A 52 1.25 -15.36 9.71
CA VAL A 52 2.10 -16.57 9.71
C VAL A 52 1.21 -17.79 9.63
N PHE A 53 1.45 -18.61 8.61
CA PHE A 53 0.84 -19.93 8.47
C PHE A 53 1.71 -20.96 9.19
N ASP A 54 1.19 -21.55 10.27
CA ASP A 54 1.86 -22.62 11.01
C ASP A 54 1.49 -23.98 10.39
N PRO A 55 2.43 -24.67 9.72
CA PRO A 55 2.16 -25.95 9.07
C PRO A 55 1.99 -27.11 10.07
N GLU A 56 2.51 -26.98 11.29
CA GLU A 56 2.42 -28.05 12.30
C GLU A 56 1.02 -28.09 12.93
N THR A 57 0.44 -26.92 13.19
CA THR A 57 -0.88 -26.81 13.82
C THR A 57 -2.02 -26.52 12.83
N GLY A 58 -1.70 -26.15 11.59
CA GLY A 58 -2.67 -25.73 10.58
C GLY A 58 -3.34 -24.39 10.91
N LYS A 59 -2.77 -23.59 11.81
CA LYS A 59 -3.32 -22.30 12.24
C LYS A 59 -2.70 -21.15 11.48
N VAL A 60 -3.47 -20.06 11.38
CA VAL A 60 -3.01 -18.76 10.89
C VAL A 60 -2.92 -17.82 12.07
N HIS A 61 -1.78 -17.14 12.20
CA HIS A 61 -1.52 -16.17 13.26
C HIS A 61 -1.33 -14.80 12.63
N GLU A 62 -2.13 -13.82 13.05
CA GLU A 62 -1.81 -12.41 12.81
C GLU A 62 -0.57 -12.04 13.63
N ARG A 63 0.41 -11.42 12.98
CA ARG A 63 1.69 -11.05 13.59
C ARG A 63 1.83 -9.54 13.76
N GLY A 64 1.34 -8.78 12.78
CA GLY A 64 1.36 -7.32 12.78
C GLY A 64 0.31 -6.76 11.84
N LEU A 65 -0.22 -5.58 12.16
CA LEU A 65 -1.28 -4.94 11.40
C LEU A 65 -1.07 -3.42 11.43
N TYR A 66 -1.27 -2.78 10.28
CA TYR A 66 -1.32 -1.33 10.16
C TYR A 66 -2.54 -0.90 9.36
N LYS A 67 -3.29 0.04 9.93
CA LYS A 67 -4.41 0.74 9.31
C LYS A 67 -4.54 2.10 9.99
N ASP A 68 -4.75 3.14 9.20
CA ASP A 68 -4.97 4.51 9.69
C ASP A 68 -5.90 5.25 8.72
N ASP A 69 -6.55 6.33 9.13
CA ASP A 69 -7.60 6.98 8.34
C ASP A 69 -7.09 7.57 7.01
N TRP A 70 -5.77 7.74 6.85
CA TRP A 70 -5.16 8.29 5.65
C TRP A 70 -4.65 7.24 4.65
N THR A 71 -4.70 5.94 4.96
CA THR A 71 -4.07 4.86 4.17
C THR A 71 -4.85 4.49 2.91
N PHE A 72 -5.24 5.45 2.07
CA PHE A 72 -6.05 5.20 0.88
C PHE A 72 -5.23 4.81 -0.36
N ASN A 73 -5.80 3.94 -1.18
CA ASN A 73 -5.31 3.60 -2.52
C ASN A 73 -3.86 3.11 -2.50
N LEU A 74 -3.62 2.06 -1.72
CA LEU A 74 -2.34 1.37 -1.67
C LEU A 74 -1.97 0.88 -3.08
N GLN A 75 -0.73 1.13 -3.49
CA GLN A 75 -0.14 0.57 -4.70
C GLN A 75 0.74 -0.62 -4.35
N LEU A 76 1.06 -1.47 -5.36
CA LEU A 76 1.92 -2.64 -5.15
C LEU A 76 3.21 -2.28 -4.40
N SER A 77 3.71 -3.21 -3.61
CA SER A 77 4.85 -2.99 -2.72
C SER A 77 6.23 -3.20 -3.34
N ALA A 78 7.23 -2.70 -2.60
CA ALA A 78 8.63 -3.00 -2.79
C ALA A 78 9.23 -3.63 -1.53
N MET A 79 10.10 -4.60 -1.75
CA MET A 79 10.97 -5.20 -0.73
C MET A 79 12.29 -5.60 -1.39
N ASP A 80 13.29 -5.95 -0.60
CA ASP A 80 14.50 -6.53 -1.16
C ASP A 80 14.25 -7.96 -1.66
N TRP A 81 14.26 -8.10 -2.99
CA TRP A 81 14.10 -9.36 -3.70
C TRP A 81 15.39 -10.18 -3.81
N SER A 82 16.49 -9.71 -3.21
CA SER A 82 17.73 -10.50 -3.09
C SER A 82 17.50 -11.80 -2.30
N THR A 83 18.45 -12.74 -2.39
CA THR A 83 18.36 -13.98 -1.60
C THR A 83 18.39 -13.67 -0.10
N GLU A 84 19.17 -12.67 0.28
CA GLU A 84 19.34 -12.17 1.64
C GLU A 84 18.03 -11.57 2.16
N GLY A 85 17.41 -10.66 1.40
CA GLY A 85 16.13 -10.04 1.72
C GLY A 85 14.96 -11.02 1.78
N LEU A 86 14.95 -12.01 0.89
CA LEU A 86 13.95 -13.09 0.93
C LEU A 86 14.14 -14.04 2.12
N SER A 87 15.39 -14.29 2.53
CA SER A 87 15.69 -15.18 3.65
C SER A 87 15.44 -14.54 5.02
N HIS A 88 15.60 -13.22 5.13
CA HIS A 88 15.45 -12.45 6.36
C HIS A 88 14.81 -11.07 6.07
N PRO A 89 13.52 -11.03 5.71
CA PRO A 89 12.85 -9.77 5.39
C PRO A 89 12.69 -8.91 6.65
N THR A 90 13.10 -7.65 6.61
CA THR A 90 12.95 -6.72 7.76
C THR A 90 12.11 -5.49 7.45
N LEU A 91 12.05 -5.05 6.19
CA LEU A 91 11.29 -3.87 5.79
C LEU A 91 10.34 -4.21 4.64
N HIS A 92 9.21 -3.50 4.60
CA HIS A 92 8.21 -3.55 3.53
C HIS A 92 7.86 -2.12 3.13
N HIS A 93 7.91 -1.81 1.83
CA HIS A 93 7.67 -0.47 1.33
C HIS A 93 6.41 -0.43 0.47
N VAL A 94 5.58 0.59 0.66
CA VAL A 94 4.37 0.80 -0.14
C VAL A 94 4.19 2.27 -0.44
N THR A 95 3.48 2.59 -1.51
CA THR A 95 2.95 3.94 -1.72
C THR A 95 1.43 3.94 -1.55
N TYR A 96 0.92 4.96 -0.90
CA TYR A 96 -0.49 5.30 -0.87
C TYR A 96 -0.72 6.49 -1.82
N GLN A 97 -1.74 6.43 -2.67
CA GLN A 97 -2.10 7.60 -3.48
C GLN A 97 -2.82 8.66 -2.65
N GLY A 98 -3.42 8.28 -1.52
CA GLY A 98 -4.31 9.15 -0.76
C GLY A 98 -5.74 9.08 -1.29
N CYS A 99 -6.63 9.85 -0.66
CA CYS A 99 -8.04 9.89 -1.01
C CYS A 99 -8.24 10.75 -2.26
N ARG A 100 -9.04 10.26 -3.22
CA ARG A 100 -9.38 10.94 -4.47
C ARG A 100 -10.88 10.92 -4.69
N PRO A 101 -11.64 11.82 -4.02
CA PRO A 101 -13.10 11.84 -4.07
C PRO A 101 -13.65 11.89 -5.50
N GLY A 102 -13.01 12.67 -6.39
CA GLY A 102 -13.41 12.80 -7.80
C GLY A 102 -13.31 11.52 -8.62
N SER A 103 -12.58 10.51 -8.14
CA SER A 103 -12.42 9.18 -8.76
C SER A 103 -13.26 8.10 -8.08
N ILE A 104 -14.22 8.50 -7.25
CA ILE A 104 -15.18 7.62 -6.59
C ILE A 104 -16.58 8.13 -6.96
N SER A 105 -17.35 7.32 -7.66
CA SER A 105 -18.74 7.62 -8.01
C SER A 105 -19.65 7.51 -6.78
N ALA A 106 -20.58 8.45 -6.62
CA ALA A 106 -21.64 8.38 -5.61
C ALA A 106 -22.48 7.10 -5.73
N ARG A 107 -22.62 6.58 -6.95
CA ARG A 107 -23.31 5.32 -7.22
C ARG A 107 -22.59 4.13 -6.58
N ALA A 108 -21.27 4.05 -6.70
CA ALA A 108 -20.48 3.01 -6.04
C ALA A 108 -20.54 3.18 -4.52
N ALA A 109 -20.28 4.38 -4.01
CA ALA A 109 -20.31 4.67 -2.58
C ALA A 109 -21.66 4.31 -1.93
N LYS A 110 -22.78 4.55 -2.62
CA LYS A 110 -24.12 4.17 -2.15
C LYS A 110 -24.29 2.65 -1.97
N LEU A 111 -23.64 1.81 -2.77
CA LEU A 111 -23.74 0.35 -2.62
C LEU A 111 -23.01 -0.16 -1.37
N TYR A 112 -22.11 0.66 -0.82
CA TYR A 112 -21.27 0.35 0.33
C TYR A 112 -21.52 1.29 1.51
N GLU A 113 -22.61 2.08 1.51
CA GLU A 113 -22.85 3.17 2.48
C GLU A 113 -22.82 2.72 3.94
N ASP A 114 -23.18 1.47 4.20
CA ASP A 114 -23.18 0.79 5.49
C ASP A 114 -21.86 0.08 5.82
N ARG A 115 -20.83 0.23 4.98
CA ARG A 115 -19.48 -0.36 5.14
C ARG A 115 -18.33 0.63 4.99
N ILE A 116 -18.61 1.87 4.59
CA ILE A 116 -17.61 2.92 4.40
C ILE A 116 -17.95 4.12 5.27
N ASP A 117 -16.92 4.87 5.65
CA ASP A 117 -17.09 6.19 6.23
C ASP A 117 -17.02 7.25 5.11
N LEU A 118 -18.18 7.81 4.76
CA LEU A 118 -18.27 8.83 3.72
C LEU A 118 -17.56 10.13 4.09
N ASP A 119 -17.36 10.42 5.38
CA ASP A 119 -16.69 11.64 5.80
C ASP A 119 -15.19 11.59 5.48
N LEU A 120 -14.58 10.40 5.49
CA LEU A 120 -13.20 10.19 5.04
C LEU A 120 -13.01 10.38 3.52
N LEU A 121 -14.10 10.38 2.75
CA LEU A 121 -14.08 10.48 1.29
C LEU A 121 -14.37 11.90 0.78
N ARG A 122 -14.43 12.90 1.66
CA ARG A 122 -14.82 14.28 1.27
C ARG A 122 -13.69 15.10 0.70
N GLU A 123 -12.47 14.85 1.16
CA GLU A 123 -11.32 15.69 0.87
C GLU A 123 -10.21 14.89 0.16
N GLU A 124 -9.51 15.55 -0.75
CA GLU A 124 -8.27 14.99 -1.29
C GLU A 124 -7.19 14.99 -0.20
N THR A 125 -6.46 13.88 -0.08
CA THR A 125 -5.34 13.77 0.85
C THR A 125 -4.05 13.47 0.11
N PRO A 126 -2.89 13.97 0.61
CA PRO A 126 -1.62 13.68 -0.04
C PRO A 126 -1.32 12.19 -0.01
N GLY A 127 -0.70 11.70 -1.07
CA GLY A 127 -0.13 10.36 -1.07
C GLY A 127 1.17 10.31 -0.28
N ALA A 128 1.63 9.10 0.04
CA ALA A 128 2.84 8.91 0.84
C ALA A 128 3.59 7.63 0.47
N LEU A 129 4.92 7.70 0.46
CA LEU A 129 5.81 6.54 0.46
C LEU A 129 6.06 6.14 1.91
N CYS A 130 5.77 4.88 2.25
CA CYS A 130 5.84 4.36 3.61
C CYS A 130 6.77 3.15 3.69
N THR A 131 7.46 3.03 4.82
CA THR A 131 8.29 1.88 5.18
C THR A 131 7.77 1.29 6.48
N PHE A 132 7.49 -0.02 6.46
CA PHE A 132 7.00 -0.79 7.59
C PHE A 132 8.02 -1.82 8.03
N GLU A 133 8.12 -2.07 9.33
CA GLU A 133 8.94 -3.14 9.90
C GLU A 133 8.22 -4.49 9.80
N ARG A 134 8.86 -5.47 9.17
CA ARG A 134 8.38 -6.84 9.06
C ARG A 134 8.26 -7.47 10.45
N GLY A 135 7.21 -8.25 10.64
CA GLY A 135 6.83 -8.84 11.89
C GLY A 135 5.79 -8.04 12.65
N SER A 136 5.97 -6.72 12.83
CA SER A 136 5.04 -5.86 13.57
C SER A 136 4.12 -5.03 12.67
N MET A 137 4.52 -4.77 11.43
CA MET A 137 3.96 -3.73 10.55
C MET A 137 4.01 -2.32 11.17
N GLU A 138 4.95 -2.06 12.07
CA GLU A 138 5.16 -0.71 12.60
C GLU A 138 5.64 0.24 11.48
N LEU A 139 5.00 1.39 11.34
CA LEU A 139 5.44 2.44 10.40
C LEU A 139 6.76 3.06 10.87
N LYS A 140 7.85 2.80 10.15
CA LYS A 140 9.20 3.30 10.48
C LYS A 140 9.54 4.62 9.82
N ALA A 141 9.03 4.82 8.61
CA ALA A 141 9.25 6.04 7.86
C ALA A 141 8.06 6.33 6.95
N ARG A 142 7.79 7.62 6.77
CA ARG A 142 6.77 8.15 5.88
C ARG A 142 7.34 9.38 5.17
N TRP A 143 7.15 9.45 3.87
CA TRP A 143 7.48 10.61 3.05
C TRP A 143 6.25 11.02 2.23
N ASP A 144 5.74 12.21 2.50
CA ASP A 144 4.53 12.72 1.85
C ASP A 144 4.85 13.35 0.50
N TYR A 145 4.04 13.02 -0.51
CA TYR A 145 4.04 13.70 -1.80
C TYR A 145 3.22 15.00 -1.68
N PRO A 146 3.82 16.18 -1.82
CA PRO A 146 3.15 17.44 -1.51
C PRO A 146 2.12 17.87 -2.56
N ASN A 147 2.16 17.30 -3.77
CA ASN A 147 1.24 17.63 -4.85
C ASN A 147 0.09 16.62 -4.92
N LEU A 148 -1.14 17.09 -4.67
CA LEU A 148 -2.34 16.25 -4.70
C LEU A 148 -2.67 15.70 -6.10
N GLY A 149 -2.19 16.36 -7.15
CA GLY A 149 -2.32 15.91 -8.53
C GLY A 149 -1.32 14.84 -8.96
N ASP A 150 -0.39 14.43 -8.09
CA ASP A 150 0.56 13.37 -8.43
C ASP A 150 -0.14 12.01 -8.49
N HIS A 151 0.07 11.31 -9.61
CA HIS A 151 -0.32 9.91 -9.78
C HIS A 151 0.83 9.01 -9.38
N ILE A 152 0.92 8.73 -8.08
CA ILE A 152 2.00 7.94 -7.49
C ILE A 152 1.85 6.48 -7.94
N THR A 153 2.93 5.90 -8.44
CA THR A 153 3.00 4.49 -8.83
C THR A 153 3.65 3.65 -7.74
N SER A 154 3.57 2.33 -7.89
CA SER A 154 4.25 1.37 -7.02
C SER A 154 5.74 1.67 -6.89
N PRO A 155 6.30 1.65 -5.67
CA PRO A 155 7.73 1.77 -5.47
C PRO A 155 8.48 0.55 -6.02
N ALA A 156 9.78 0.72 -6.24
CA ALA A 156 10.72 -0.36 -6.47
C ALA A 156 11.90 -0.26 -5.50
N PHE A 157 12.33 -1.39 -4.94
CA PHE A 157 13.56 -1.44 -4.16
C PHE A 157 14.74 -1.78 -5.07
N ALA A 158 15.78 -0.96 -5.00
CA ALA A 158 17.04 -1.17 -5.69
C ALA A 158 18.14 -1.40 -4.64
N PRO A 159 18.66 -2.63 -4.48
CA PRO A 159 19.77 -2.88 -3.57
C PRO A 159 21.01 -2.12 -4.03
N ARG A 160 21.83 -1.65 -3.08
CA ARG A 160 23.12 -1.03 -3.40
C ARG A 160 24.03 -2.07 -4.04
N GLN A 161 24.81 -1.67 -5.06
CA GLN A 161 25.76 -2.59 -5.71
C GLN A 161 26.75 -3.19 -4.70
N ALA A 162 26.90 -4.51 -4.74
CA ALA A 162 27.96 -5.22 -4.03
C ALA A 162 29.33 -4.68 -4.48
N GLY A 163 30.14 -4.20 -3.53
CA GLY A 163 31.48 -3.68 -3.80
C GLY A 163 31.59 -2.18 -4.09
N ALA A 164 30.50 -1.40 -3.99
CA ALA A 164 30.58 0.07 -3.96
C ALA A 164 31.33 0.59 -2.71
N ASP A 165 31.30 -0.20 -1.63
CA ASP A 165 32.23 -0.14 -0.50
C ASP A 165 32.78 -1.57 -0.27
N PRO A 166 34.11 -1.79 -0.25
CA PRO A 166 34.71 -3.09 0.05
C PRO A 166 34.31 -3.67 1.42
N ALA A 167 33.85 -2.82 2.35
CA ALA A 167 33.27 -3.19 3.63
C ALA A 167 31.74 -3.32 3.61
N ALA A 168 31.07 -3.01 2.49
CA ALA A 168 29.64 -3.21 2.25
C ALA A 168 29.44 -4.23 1.11
N SER A 169 29.69 -5.49 1.43
CA SER A 169 29.15 -6.60 0.66
C SER A 169 27.68 -6.79 1.04
N SER A 170 26.87 -7.42 0.17
CA SER A 170 25.57 -7.99 0.60
C SER A 170 25.71 -8.98 1.76
N TYR A 171 26.95 -9.44 2.02
CA TYR A 171 27.37 -10.28 3.14
C TYR A 171 28.17 -9.55 4.23
N ALA A 172 28.37 -8.23 4.16
CA ALA A 172 29.17 -7.53 5.16
C ALA A 172 28.30 -6.99 6.30
N GLY A 173 28.79 -7.19 7.53
CA GLY A 173 28.11 -6.81 8.77
C GLY A 173 27.60 -8.02 9.55
N THR A 174 27.10 -7.77 10.77
CA THR A 174 26.57 -8.79 11.68
C THR A 174 25.07 -9.06 11.48
N SER A 175 24.44 -8.43 10.48
CA SER A 175 23.00 -8.45 10.24
C SER A 175 22.71 -8.67 8.75
N PRO A 176 22.75 -9.93 8.28
CA PRO A 176 22.31 -10.25 6.91
C PRO A 176 20.83 -9.91 6.75
N GLY A 177 20.45 -9.35 5.59
CA GLY A 177 19.06 -8.96 5.33
C GLY A 177 18.84 -8.04 4.14
N GLY A 178 19.85 -7.35 3.61
CA GLY A 178 19.69 -6.58 2.37
C GLY A 178 18.65 -5.45 2.50
N HIS A 179 18.99 -4.41 3.26
CA HIS A 179 18.16 -3.19 3.37
C HIS A 179 18.93 -1.95 2.97
N ASP A 180 20.22 -2.10 2.67
CA ASP A 180 21.03 -1.03 2.11
C ASP A 180 20.74 -0.93 0.62
N GLY A 181 19.98 0.09 0.27
CA GLY A 181 19.53 0.35 -1.07
C GLY A 181 18.75 1.64 -1.16
N TYR A 182 17.94 1.70 -2.19
CA TYR A 182 17.09 2.84 -2.51
C TYR A 182 15.68 2.35 -2.76
N VAL A 183 14.71 3.15 -2.35
CA VAL A 183 13.33 3.00 -2.81
C VAL A 183 13.11 4.09 -3.86
N VAL A 184 12.66 3.68 -5.04
CA VAL A 184 12.43 4.54 -6.21
C VAL A 184 10.94 4.56 -6.53
#